data_AF-A0A1B6LYE6-F1
#
_entry.id   AF-A0A1B6LYE6-F1
#
_cell.length_a   1.000
_cell.length_b   1.000
_cell.length_c   1.000
_cell.angle_alpha   90.00
_cell.angle_beta   90.00
_cell.angle_gamma   90.00
#
_symmetry.space_group_name_H-M   'P 1'
#
loop_
_entity.id
_entity.type
_entity.pdbx_description
1 polymer ?
#
loop_
_entity_poly.entity_id
_entity_poly.type
_entity_poly.pdbx_seq_one_letter_code
_entity_poly.pdbx_strand_id
1 'polypeptide(L)'
;KSAVCIKHPDKNDDPAAEDKFVAITQAYELLTDPERRKQYDNFGRMEEPRPRREYRRYDPMDELFAGTGFRFQYSDRDITLFHKLSVTTRAFENMLVPKSWRTPYLVLFYSDWCFACLQVEPVWRRIMEELEPIGVGIATAHAENEP
;
A
#
# COMPACT_ATOMS: atom_id res chain seq x y z
N LYS A 1 -12.47 2.91 -17.97
CA LYS A 1 -11.08 2.39 -18.14
C LYS A 1 -10.23 3.22 -19.10
N SER A 2 -10.79 4.02 -20.03
CA SER A 2 -10.01 4.84 -20.98
C SER A 2 -9.57 6.22 -20.47
N ALA A 3 -10.30 6.87 -19.56
CA ALA A 3 -9.98 8.23 -19.11
C ALA A 3 -8.84 8.33 -18.07
N VAL A 4 -8.60 7.26 -17.31
CA VAL A 4 -7.65 7.24 -16.18
C VAL A 4 -6.20 7.18 -16.66
N CYS A 5 -5.90 6.43 -17.72
CA CYS A 5 -4.55 6.37 -18.28
C CYS A 5 -4.14 7.63 -19.05
N ILE A 6 -5.09 8.47 -19.48
CA ILE A 6 -4.80 9.69 -20.28
C ILE A 6 -4.41 10.87 -19.38
N LYS A 7 -4.76 10.85 -18.09
CA LYS A 7 -4.50 11.96 -17.14
C LYS A 7 -3.70 11.54 -15.91
N HIS A 8 -3.03 10.40 -15.96
CA HIS A 8 -2.15 9.98 -14.88
C HIS A 8 -0.95 10.95 -14.80
N PRO A 9 -0.66 11.56 -13.64
CA PRO A 9 0.37 12.59 -13.50
C PRO A 9 1.77 12.09 -13.87
N ASP A 10 2.00 10.77 -13.77
CA ASP A 10 3.24 10.08 -14.15
C ASP A 10 3.55 10.10 -15.67
N LYS A 11 2.61 10.55 -16.51
CA LYS A 11 2.80 10.65 -17.98
C LYS A 11 2.53 12.05 -18.55
N ASN A 12 2.17 13.02 -17.71
CA ASN A 12 1.80 14.35 -18.18
C ASN A 12 2.22 15.42 -17.15
N ASP A 13 3.31 16.13 -17.44
CA ASP A 13 3.90 17.22 -16.62
C ASP A 13 3.05 18.52 -16.61
N ASP A 14 1.79 18.45 -17.02
CA ASP A 14 0.88 19.58 -16.99
C ASP A 14 0.41 19.79 -15.53
N PRO A 15 0.65 20.95 -14.89
CA PRO A 15 0.20 21.22 -13.51
C PRO A 15 -1.32 21.11 -13.35
N ALA A 16 -2.07 21.18 -14.46
CA ALA A 16 -3.52 20.94 -14.46
C ALA A 16 -3.90 19.43 -14.45
N ALA A 17 -2.96 18.51 -14.54
CA ALA A 17 -3.21 17.06 -14.51
C ALA A 17 -3.67 16.58 -13.13
N GLU A 18 -3.09 17.15 -12.07
CA GLU A 18 -3.45 16.86 -10.68
C GLU A 18 -4.90 17.31 -10.39
N ASP A 19 -5.25 18.55 -10.75
CA ASP A 19 -6.63 19.06 -10.62
C ASP A 19 -7.64 18.22 -11.39
N LYS A 20 -7.26 17.78 -12.60
CA LYS A 20 -8.12 16.92 -13.42
C LYS A 20 -8.24 15.52 -12.82
N PHE A 21 -7.21 14.99 -12.16
CA PHE A 21 -7.25 13.69 -11.49
C PHE A 21 -8.15 13.75 -10.26
N VAL A 22 -7.99 14.78 -9.42
CA VAL A 22 -8.86 15.04 -8.26
C VAL A 22 -10.32 15.12 -8.69
N ALA A 23 -10.62 15.87 -9.76
CA ALA A 23 -11.98 15.99 -10.28
C ALA A 23 -12.56 14.65 -10.79
N ILE A 24 -11.73 13.79 -11.40
CA ILE A 24 -12.16 12.47 -11.86
C ILE A 24 -12.45 11.55 -10.68
N THR A 25 -11.63 11.58 -9.63
CA THR A 25 -11.82 10.78 -8.43
C THR A 25 -13.10 11.19 -7.70
N GLN A 26 -13.33 12.50 -7.51
CA GLN A 26 -14.56 13.02 -6.91
C GLN A 26 -15.82 12.63 -7.70
N ALA A 27 -15.75 12.68 -9.04
CA ALA A 27 -16.84 12.25 -9.90
C ALA A 27 -17.09 10.73 -9.77
N TYR A 28 -16.03 9.93 -9.64
CA TYR A 28 -16.16 8.49 -9.45
C TYR A 28 -16.82 8.15 -8.11
N GLU A 29 -16.42 8.80 -7.03
CA GLU A 29 -17.02 8.62 -5.69
C GLU A 29 -18.52 8.96 -5.69
N LEU A 30 -18.90 10.07 -6.33
CA LEU A 30 -20.29 10.50 -6.42
C LEU A 30 -21.14 9.56 -7.29
N LEU A 31 -20.57 9.03 -8.37
CA LEU A 31 -21.29 8.14 -9.29
C LEU A 31 -21.32 6.67 -8.84
N THR A 32 -20.45 6.28 -7.92
CA THR A 32 -20.38 4.91 -7.39
C THR A 32 -21.48 4.63 -6.38
N ASP A 33 -21.88 5.63 -5.58
CA ASP A 33 -23.01 5.51 -4.67
C ASP A 33 -24.34 5.84 -5.39
N PRO A 34 -25.27 4.88 -5.55
CA PRO A 34 -26.52 5.11 -6.25
C PRO A 34 -27.42 6.17 -5.60
N GLU A 35 -27.31 6.39 -4.28
CA GLU A 35 -28.06 7.43 -3.59
C GLU A 35 -27.49 8.82 -3.87
N ARG A 36 -26.16 8.98 -3.78
CA ARG A 36 -25.47 10.24 -4.10
C ARG A 36 -25.61 10.61 -5.57
N ARG A 37 -25.52 9.62 -6.47
CA ARG A 37 -25.78 9.80 -7.89
C ARG A 37 -27.20 10.29 -8.14
N LYS A 38 -28.20 9.65 -7.52
CA LYS A 38 -29.60 10.06 -7.66
C LYS A 38 -29.83 11.47 -7.10
N GLN A 39 -29.17 11.83 -6.00
CA GLN A 39 -29.23 13.19 -5.45
C GLN A 39 -28.62 14.23 -6.41
N TYR A 40 -27.47 13.91 -7.01
CA TYR A 40 -26.83 14.76 -8.02
C TYR A 40 -27.68 14.89 -9.30
N ASP A 41 -28.24 13.78 -9.78
CA ASP A 41 -29.09 13.76 -10.98
C ASP A 41 -30.38 14.58 -10.77
N ASN A 42 -30.90 14.64 -9.55
CA ASN A 42 -32.12 15.39 -9.22
C ASN A 42 -31.89 16.86 -8.85
N PHE A 43 -30.75 17.19 -8.22
CA PHE A 43 -30.51 18.52 -7.63
C PHE A 43 -29.26 19.22 -8.17
N GLY A 44 -28.51 18.60 -9.08
CA GLY A 44 -27.26 19.13 -9.63
C GLY A 44 -26.12 19.16 -8.61
N ARG A 45 -25.22 20.17 -8.73
CA ARG A 45 -24.19 20.45 -7.71
C ARG A 45 -24.89 20.93 -6.43
N MET A 46 -25.17 20.03 -5.51
CA MET A 46 -25.52 20.40 -4.15
C MET A 46 -24.28 21.02 -3.49
N GLU A 47 -24.44 22.18 -2.85
CA GLU A 47 -23.45 22.66 -1.88
C GLU A 47 -23.24 21.55 -0.86
N GLU A 48 -21.96 21.25 -0.56
CA GLU A 48 -21.60 20.19 0.38
C GLU A 48 -22.48 20.29 1.64
N PRO A 49 -23.21 19.22 2.00
CA PRO A 49 -23.97 19.25 3.22
C PRO A 49 -22.96 19.40 4.36
N ARG A 50 -23.04 20.54 5.08
CA ARG A 50 -22.37 20.74 6.38
C ARG A 50 -22.53 19.46 7.20
N PRO A 51 -21.47 18.97 7.87
CA PRO A 51 -21.42 17.61 8.37
C PRO A 51 -22.56 17.37 9.36
N ARG A 52 -23.61 16.70 8.88
CA ARG A 52 -24.65 16.15 9.74
C ARG A 52 -24.04 14.89 10.33
N ARG A 53 -23.77 14.94 11.63
CA ARG A 53 -23.45 13.76 12.44
C ARG A 53 -24.53 12.69 12.21
N GLU A 54 -24.11 11.42 12.20
CA GLU A 54 -24.91 10.18 12.15
C GLU A 54 -25.47 9.79 10.76
N TYR A 55 -25.20 8.64 10.15
CA TYR A 55 -24.59 7.36 10.53
C TYR A 55 -23.46 7.01 9.54
N ARG A 56 -22.28 6.64 10.06
CA ARG A 56 -21.22 6.01 9.25
C ARG A 56 -21.72 4.64 8.79
N ARG A 57 -21.98 4.49 7.49
CA ARG A 57 -21.88 3.18 6.85
C ARG A 57 -20.41 2.78 6.94
N TYR A 58 -20.12 1.64 7.55
CA TYR A 58 -18.76 1.16 7.73
C TYR A 58 -18.29 0.56 6.41
N ASP A 59 -17.64 1.37 5.58
CA ASP A 59 -16.88 0.91 4.43
C ASP A 59 -15.43 0.65 4.87
N PRO A 60 -14.94 -0.61 4.84
CA PRO A 60 -13.59 -0.96 5.29
C PRO A 60 -12.48 -0.20 4.53
N MET A 61 -12.78 0.26 3.31
CA MET A 61 -11.88 1.09 2.51
C MET A 61 -11.84 2.54 3.02
N ASP A 62 -12.95 3.11 3.52
CA ASP A 62 -12.96 4.47 4.08
C ASP A 62 -12.18 4.56 5.41
N GLU A 63 -12.12 3.46 6.19
CA GLU A 63 -11.29 3.45 7.41
C GLU A 63 -9.79 3.38 7.08
N LEU A 64 -9.44 2.74 5.96
CA LEU A 64 -8.08 2.66 5.42
C LEU A 64 -7.61 3.99 4.81
N PHE A 65 -8.50 4.73 4.14
CA PHE A 65 -8.15 5.96 3.42
C PHE A 65 -8.50 7.26 4.18
N ALA A 66 -9.51 7.28 5.05
CA ALA A 66 -10.01 8.51 5.70
C ALA A 66 -10.00 8.49 7.24
N GLY A 67 -9.89 7.33 7.89
CA GLY A 67 -10.01 7.19 9.36
C GLY A 67 -8.70 7.25 10.14
N THR A 68 -7.59 7.02 9.46
CA THR A 68 -6.23 7.06 10.01
C THR A 68 -5.53 8.21 9.32
N GLY A 69 -4.83 9.07 10.07
CA GLY A 69 -4.09 10.22 9.55
C GLY A 69 -2.90 9.86 8.65
N PHE A 70 -3.06 8.90 7.74
CA PHE A 70 -2.18 8.65 6.62
C PHE A 70 -2.25 9.86 5.69
N ARG A 71 -1.43 10.86 5.99
CA ARG A 71 -0.73 11.54 4.90
C ARG A 71 -0.08 10.43 4.08
N PHE A 72 -0.60 10.16 2.88
CA PHE A 72 0.14 9.46 1.84
C PHE A 72 1.33 10.34 1.44
N GLN A 73 2.34 10.41 2.32
CA GLN A 73 3.68 10.72 1.91
C GLN A 73 4.17 9.46 1.20
N TYR A 74 3.96 9.43 -0.12
CA TYR A 74 4.51 8.42 -1.03
C TYR A 74 6.05 8.50 -1.12
N SER A 75 6.66 9.45 -0.43
CA SER A 75 8.11 9.54 -0.26
C SER A 75 8.55 8.65 0.90
N ASP A 76 9.39 7.66 0.61
CA ASP A 76 10.24 6.96 1.60
C ASP A 76 9.58 5.91 2.51
N ARG A 77 8.79 4.98 1.95
CA ARG A 77 8.73 3.64 2.57
C ARG A 77 9.60 2.67 1.79
N ASP A 78 10.67 2.23 2.44
CA ASP A 78 11.82 1.55 1.84
C ASP A 78 11.58 0.03 1.75
N ILE A 79 10.68 -0.40 0.86
CA ILE A 79 10.62 -1.83 0.44
C ILE A 79 11.96 -2.27 -0.16
N THR A 80 12.80 -1.31 -0.58
CA THR A 80 14.17 -1.51 -1.06
C THR A 80 15.01 -2.38 -0.13
N LEU A 81 14.78 -2.31 1.20
CA LEU A 81 15.44 -3.18 2.17
C LEU A 81 15.07 -4.65 1.95
N PHE A 82 13.77 -4.95 1.82
CA PHE A 82 13.29 -6.30 1.60
C PHE A 82 13.79 -6.85 0.26
N HIS A 83 13.83 -6.04 -0.80
CA HIS A 83 14.42 -6.47 -2.07
C HIS A 83 15.90 -6.84 -1.94
N LYS A 84 16.69 -6.07 -1.20
CA LYS A 84 18.13 -6.35 -0.97
C LYS A 84 18.36 -7.64 -0.18
N LEU A 85 17.45 -7.97 0.73
CA LEU A 85 17.51 -9.16 1.58
C LEU A 85 16.76 -10.34 0.97
N SER A 86 16.18 -10.18 -0.22
CA SER A 86 15.31 -11.19 -0.81
C SER A 86 16.13 -12.39 -1.27
N VAL A 87 15.72 -13.57 -0.82
CA VAL A 87 16.28 -14.86 -1.24
C VAL A 87 15.29 -15.54 -2.17
N THR A 88 15.85 -16.22 -3.17
CA THR A 88 15.06 -17.09 -4.06
C THR A 88 14.83 -18.45 -3.41
N THR A 89 13.83 -19.18 -3.91
CA THR A 89 13.51 -20.55 -3.47
C THR A 89 14.71 -21.49 -3.60
N ARG A 90 15.47 -21.37 -4.70
CA ARG A 90 16.71 -22.13 -4.90
C ARG A 90 17.77 -21.80 -3.85
N ALA A 91 17.93 -20.53 -3.49
CA ALA A 91 18.87 -20.12 -2.45
C ALA A 91 18.39 -20.61 -1.07
N PHE A 92 17.08 -20.57 -0.81
CA PHE A 92 16.50 -21.11 0.41
C PHE A 92 16.81 -22.60 0.58
N GLU A 93 16.54 -23.42 -0.44
CA GLU A 93 16.78 -24.87 -0.38
C GLU A 93 18.26 -25.24 -0.30
N ASN A 94 19.11 -24.55 -1.06
CA ASN A 94 20.52 -24.94 -1.17
C ASN A 94 21.41 -24.29 -0.10
N MET A 95 21.00 -23.15 0.47
CA MET A 95 21.83 -22.38 1.40
C MET A 95 21.22 -22.28 2.80
N LEU A 96 19.92 -22.01 2.91
CA LEU A 96 19.26 -21.80 4.21
C LEU A 96 18.89 -23.12 4.88
N VAL A 97 18.25 -24.05 4.17
CA VAL A 97 17.82 -25.35 4.72
C VAL A 97 18.99 -26.16 5.29
N PRO A 98 20.15 -26.29 4.63
CA PRO A 98 21.27 -27.06 5.18
C PRO A 98 21.91 -26.40 6.40
N LYS A 99 21.89 -25.06 6.48
CA LYS A 99 22.44 -24.30 7.61
C LYS A 99 21.48 -24.22 8.80
N SER A 100 20.18 -24.41 8.56
CA SER A 100 19.12 -24.35 9.57
C SER A 100 19.35 -25.30 10.76
N TRP A 101 20.11 -26.38 10.58
CA TRP A 101 20.42 -27.34 11.66
C TRP A 101 21.35 -26.79 12.75
N ARG A 102 22.06 -25.68 12.48
CA ARG A 102 23.00 -25.06 13.44
C ARG A 102 22.63 -23.63 13.78
N THR A 103 22.01 -22.90 12.87
CA THR A 103 21.64 -21.50 13.06
C THR A 103 20.17 -21.32 12.73
N PRO A 104 19.34 -20.85 13.68
CA PRO A 104 17.94 -20.54 13.38
C PRO A 104 17.88 -19.38 12.38
N TYR A 105 16.91 -19.46 11.45
CA TYR A 105 16.67 -18.41 10.46
C TYR A 105 15.26 -17.84 10.63
N LEU A 106 15.14 -16.52 10.56
CA LEU A 106 13.87 -15.80 10.47
C LEU A 106 13.65 -15.37 9.03
N VAL A 107 12.57 -15.86 8.42
CA VAL A 107 12.22 -15.57 7.01
C VAL A 107 10.92 -14.78 6.96
N LEU A 108 10.97 -13.59 6.36
CA LEU A 108 9.78 -12.76 6.12
C LEU A 108 9.34 -12.88 4.66
N PHE A 109 8.09 -13.27 4.44
CA PHE A 109 7.47 -13.25 3.12
C PHE A 109 6.77 -11.92 2.88
N TYR A 110 7.05 -11.26 1.76
CA TYR A 110 6.47 -9.95 1.43
C TYR A 110 6.04 -9.87 -0.03
N SER A 111 5.23 -8.86 -0.35
CA SER A 111 4.91 -8.46 -1.73
C SER A 111 4.97 -6.93 -1.85
N ASP A 112 5.15 -6.44 -3.08
CA ASP A 112 5.20 -5.00 -3.37
C ASP A 112 3.91 -4.26 -2.98
N TRP A 113 2.76 -4.96 -3.05
CA TRP A 113 1.44 -4.43 -2.70
C TRP A 113 0.99 -4.84 -1.29
N CYS A 114 1.94 -5.07 -0.37
CA CYS A 114 1.64 -5.44 1.01
C CYS A 114 1.74 -4.24 1.96
N PHE A 115 0.60 -3.62 2.28
CA PHE A 115 0.55 -2.49 3.22
C PHE A 115 0.99 -2.86 4.65
N ALA A 116 0.71 -4.09 5.09
CA ALA A 116 1.20 -4.59 6.38
C ALA A 116 2.74 -4.69 6.40
N CYS A 117 3.35 -5.14 5.30
CA CYS A 117 4.80 -5.28 5.17
C CYS A 117 5.49 -3.91 5.25
N LEU A 118 4.88 -2.89 4.64
CA LEU A 118 5.31 -1.49 4.74
C LEU A 118 5.22 -0.90 6.15
N GLN A 119 4.37 -1.45 7.03
CA GLN A 119 4.31 -1.04 8.43
C GLN A 119 5.30 -1.81 9.30
N VAL A 120 5.66 -3.04 8.91
CA VAL A 120 6.57 -3.92 9.64
C VAL A 120 8.04 -3.55 9.41
N GLU A 121 8.36 -2.93 8.27
CA GLU A 121 9.72 -2.51 7.89
C GLU A 121 10.57 -1.84 9.00
N PRO A 122 10.11 -0.79 9.72
CA PRO A 122 10.91 -0.16 10.78
C PRO A 122 11.14 -1.09 11.99
N VAL A 123 10.20 -1.99 12.27
CA VAL A 123 10.34 -2.99 13.35
C VAL A 123 11.30 -4.09 12.92
N TRP A 124 11.22 -4.52 11.65
CA TRP A 124 12.09 -5.53 11.07
C TRP A 124 13.57 -5.14 11.10
N ARG A 125 13.89 -3.86 10.82
CA ARG A 125 15.26 -3.34 10.94
C ARG A 125 15.81 -3.48 12.36
N ARG A 126 15.02 -3.13 13.36
CA ARG A 126 15.43 -3.24 14.78
C ARG A 126 15.66 -4.70 15.17
N ILE A 127 14.75 -5.59 14.76
CA ILE A 127 14.89 -7.03 14.98
C ILE A 127 16.20 -7.53 14.34
N MET A 128 16.54 -7.03 13.15
CA MET A 128 17.78 -7.40 12.48
C MET A 128 19.03 -7.03 13.27
N GLU A 129 19.10 -5.78 13.73
CA GLU A 129 20.22 -5.27 14.52
C GLU A 129 20.39 -6.03 15.85
N GLU A 130 19.30 -6.47 16.47
CA GLU A 130 19.34 -7.22 17.73
C GLU A 130 19.67 -8.70 17.55
N LEU A 131 19.21 -9.32 16.47
CA LEU A 131 19.36 -10.76 16.23
C LEU A 131 20.67 -11.14 15.54
N GLU A 132 21.26 -10.23 14.75
CA GLU A 132 22.57 -10.43 14.11
C GLU A 132 23.69 -10.83 15.11
N PRO A 133 23.90 -10.14 16.25
CA PRO A 133 24.94 -10.52 17.21
C PRO A 133 24.65 -11.84 17.94
N ILE A 134 23.40 -12.30 17.94
CA ILE A 134 22.96 -13.56 18.57
C ILE A 134 23.20 -14.75 17.62
N GLY A 135 23.54 -14.49 16.35
CA GLY A 135 23.81 -15.52 15.35
C GLY A 135 22.55 -16.12 14.73
N VAL A 136 21.40 -15.41 14.85
CA VAL A 136 20.18 -15.76 14.13
C VAL A 136 20.28 -15.17 12.72
N GLY A 137 20.13 -16.02 11.71
CA GLY A 137 20.13 -15.55 10.33
C GLY A 137 18.79 -14.92 9.95
N ILE A 138 18.82 -13.88 9.12
CA ILE A 138 17.60 -13.22 8.65
C ILE A 138 17.58 -13.23 7.13
N ALA A 139 16.42 -13.55 6.58
CA ALA A 139 16.18 -13.49 5.14
C ALA A 139 14.77 -12.97 4.87
N THR A 140 14.55 -12.50 3.65
CA THR A 140 13.20 -12.15 3.18
C THR A 140 12.92 -12.89 1.87
N ALA A 141 11.67 -13.14 1.53
CA ALA A 141 11.29 -13.82 0.30
C ALA A 141 10.13 -13.07 -0.35
N HIS A 142 10.28 -12.74 -1.63
CA HIS A 142 9.22 -12.06 -2.39
C HIS A 142 8.21 -13.10 -2.88
N ALA A 143 6.95 -12.97 -2.47
CA ALA A 143 5.92 -13.98 -2.71
C ALA A 143 5.55 -14.14 -4.20
N GLU A 144 5.65 -13.06 -4.99
CA GLU A 144 5.21 -13.04 -6.39
C GLU A 144 6.35 -13.04 -7.41
N ASN A 145 7.60 -12.97 -6.95
CA ASN A 145 8.76 -12.79 -7.82
C ASN A 145 9.68 -14.00 -7.65
N GLU A 146 9.21 -15.14 -8.18
CA GLU A 146 10.01 -16.33 -8.39
C GLU A 146 10.32 -16.49 -9.90
N PRO A 147 11.55 -16.83 -10.28
CA PRO A 147 11.87 -17.25 -11.64
C PRO A 147 11.48 -18.71 -11.94
#